data_AF-A0AB39QF21-F1
#
_entry.id   AF-A0AB39QF21-F1
#
_cell.length_a   1.000
_cell.length_b   1.000
_cell.length_c   1.000
_cell.angle_alpha   90.00
_cell.angle_beta   90.00
_cell.angle_gamma   90.00
#
_symmetry.space_group_name_H-M   'P 1'
#
loop_
_entity.id
_entity.type
_entity.pdbx_description
1 polymer ?
#
loop_
_entity_poly.entity_id
_entity_poly.type
_entity_poly.pdbx_seq_one_letter_code
_entity_poly.pdbx_strand_id
1 'polypeptide(L)'
;MNLAYLPSPSQGVWHLGPVPVRAYALCILAGIFTAVWLTGRRWEARGGRREDIADIAIWAVPFGIAGGRLYHVITDPELYFTAGKQPIRALFIWDGGLGIPGAVALGAVGAWLGCRRRGIKLSDFADAVAPGLVLAQAIGRWGNYFNQELYGRPTHLPWALRIDSAHRPADMPTVGLYHPTFLYESLWDLGVMALLLWLDHRHHRRLRRGRLFACYVLAYTTGRAWIEALRIDHANHFLGLRLNDYVSLTLFAGALVYLIASGRPRPDDGTPYPPGKGKEEAPKPVGTTDVPARERA
;
A
#
# COMPACT_ATOMS: atom_id res chain seq x y z
N MET A 1 15.74 35.58 -7.70
CA MET A 1 16.26 34.59 -8.67
C MET A 1 16.20 33.22 -8.01
N ASN A 2 15.56 32.24 -8.63
CA ASN A 2 15.58 30.87 -8.11
C ASN A 2 16.89 30.21 -8.53
N LEU A 3 17.67 29.74 -7.55
CA LEU A 3 19.00 29.16 -7.78
C LEU A 3 18.95 27.74 -8.36
N ALA A 4 17.88 26.99 -8.06
CA ALA A 4 17.64 25.63 -8.54
C ALA A 4 16.14 25.28 -8.44
N TYR A 5 15.71 24.27 -9.20
CA TYR A 5 14.38 23.66 -9.13
C TYR A 5 14.41 22.22 -9.68
N LEU A 6 13.47 21.39 -9.24
CA LEU A 6 13.21 20.09 -9.83
C LEU A 6 12.41 20.28 -11.13
N PRO A 7 12.89 19.78 -12.28
CA PRO A 7 12.17 19.94 -13.55
C PRO A 7 10.88 19.12 -13.55
N SER A 8 9.92 19.55 -14.36
CA SER A 8 8.76 18.74 -14.72
C SER A 8 9.20 17.58 -15.62
N PRO A 9 8.59 16.39 -15.51
CA PRO A 9 8.88 15.29 -16.41
C PRO A 9 8.46 15.65 -17.84
N SER A 10 9.31 15.34 -18.82
CA SER A 10 9.04 15.65 -20.24
C SER A 10 7.94 14.80 -20.85
N GLN A 11 7.72 13.59 -20.32
CA GLN A 11 6.70 12.64 -20.76
C GLN A 11 6.23 11.78 -19.56
N GLY A 12 4.93 11.50 -19.50
CA GLY A 12 4.32 10.57 -18.54
C GLY A 12 3.58 9.40 -19.19
N VAL A 13 3.51 9.36 -20.52
CA VAL A 13 2.82 8.33 -21.31
C VAL A 13 3.64 7.98 -22.55
N TRP A 14 3.83 6.69 -22.77
CA TRP A 14 4.44 6.13 -23.98
C TRP A 14 3.41 5.29 -24.73
N HIS A 15 3.32 5.43 -26.05
CA HIS A 15 2.37 4.67 -26.85
C HIS A 15 3.05 3.47 -27.51
N LEU A 16 2.62 2.26 -27.12
CA LEU A 16 2.97 1.01 -27.81
C LEU A 16 1.84 0.66 -28.77
N GLY A 17 1.88 1.24 -29.97
CA GLY A 17 0.74 1.19 -30.90
C GLY A 17 -0.51 1.83 -30.25
N PRO A 18 -1.65 1.13 -30.18
CA PRO A 18 -2.87 1.70 -29.58
C PRO A 18 -2.86 1.70 -28.04
N VAL A 19 -1.86 1.08 -27.39
CA VAL A 19 -1.84 0.91 -25.93
C VAL A 19 -1.01 2.01 -25.27
N PRO A 20 -1.63 2.89 -24.45
CA PRO A 20 -0.89 3.88 -23.67
C PRO A 20 -0.28 3.24 -22.42
N VAL A 21 1.05 3.22 -22.36
CA VAL A 21 1.84 2.85 -21.17
C VAL A 21 2.05 4.10 -20.33
N ARG A 22 1.41 4.15 -19.16
CA ARG A 22 1.44 5.31 -18.27
C ARG A 22 2.47 5.11 -17.16
N ALA A 23 3.30 6.12 -16.91
CA ALA A 23 4.35 6.06 -15.90
C ALA A 23 3.81 5.76 -14.49
N TYR A 24 2.66 6.35 -14.10
CA TYR A 24 2.05 6.05 -12.80
C TYR A 24 1.68 4.57 -12.66
N ALA A 25 1.23 3.92 -13.74
CA ALA A 25 0.87 2.51 -13.71
C ALA A 25 2.12 1.64 -13.51
N LEU A 26 3.24 2.01 -14.13
CA LEU A 26 4.54 1.38 -13.90
C LEU A 26 5.01 1.57 -12.45
N CYS A 27 4.85 2.77 -11.87
CA CYS A 27 5.14 3.02 -10.46
C CYS A 27 4.29 2.15 -9.52
N ILE A 28 3.00 2.01 -9.79
CA ILE A 28 2.10 1.15 -9.00
C ILE A 28 2.53 -0.33 -9.11
N LEU A 29 2.82 -0.82 -10.32
CA LEU A 29 3.29 -2.19 -10.53
C LEU A 29 4.62 -2.46 -9.82
N ALA A 30 5.57 -1.53 -9.91
CA ALA A 30 6.83 -1.59 -9.19
C ALA A 30 6.61 -1.59 -7.67
N GLY A 31 5.68 -0.77 -7.18
CA GLY A 31 5.26 -0.76 -5.77
C GLY A 31 4.69 -2.11 -5.32
N ILE A 32 3.75 -2.68 -6.07
CA ILE A 32 3.17 -4.01 -5.77
C ILE A 32 4.28 -5.08 -5.75
N PHE A 33 5.14 -5.09 -6.77
CA PHE A 33 6.23 -6.05 -6.87
C PHE A 33 7.18 -5.96 -5.66
N THR A 34 7.64 -4.76 -5.33
CA THR A 34 8.55 -4.53 -4.19
C THR A 34 7.89 -4.82 -2.85
N ALA A 35 6.60 -4.53 -2.68
CA ALA A 35 5.84 -4.92 -1.50
C ALA A 35 5.78 -6.45 -1.34
N VAL A 36 5.42 -7.18 -2.40
CA VAL A 36 5.36 -8.66 -2.38
C VAL A 36 6.74 -9.24 -2.11
N TRP A 37 7.77 -8.74 -2.77
CA TRP A 37 9.15 -9.19 -2.59
C TRP A 37 9.66 -8.98 -1.16
N LEU A 38 9.54 -7.74 -0.63
CA LEU A 38 10.01 -7.41 0.71
C LEU A 38 9.22 -8.17 1.78
N THR A 39 7.90 -8.25 1.61
CA THR A 39 7.02 -9.01 2.51
C THR A 39 7.36 -10.50 2.48
N GLY A 40 7.58 -11.08 1.29
CA GLY A 40 8.01 -12.46 1.11
C GLY A 40 9.31 -12.77 1.82
N ARG A 41 10.34 -11.92 1.66
CA ARG A 41 11.63 -12.08 2.33
C ARG A 41 11.49 -12.00 3.86
N ARG A 42 10.63 -11.10 4.37
CA ARG A 42 10.34 -10.97 5.80
C ARG A 42 9.55 -12.15 6.34
N TRP A 43 8.59 -12.64 5.58
CA TRP A 43 7.77 -13.80 5.94
C TRP A 43 8.60 -15.07 6.04
N GLU A 44 9.50 -15.29 5.08
CA GLU A 44 10.45 -16.40 5.08
C GLU A 44 11.39 -16.36 6.29
N ALA A 45 11.94 -15.18 6.62
CA ALA A 45 12.76 -14.99 7.82
C ALA A 45 12.02 -15.31 9.14
N ARG A 46 10.68 -15.37 9.11
CA ARG A 46 9.82 -15.69 10.26
C ARG A 46 9.30 -17.14 10.23
N GLY A 47 9.80 -17.97 9.31
CA GLY A 47 9.44 -19.39 9.18
C GLY A 47 8.29 -19.69 8.21
N GLY A 48 7.76 -18.67 7.53
CA GLY A 48 6.75 -18.83 6.48
C GLY A 48 7.37 -19.17 5.12
N ARG A 49 6.54 -19.36 4.09
CA ARG A 49 7.03 -19.58 2.71
C ARG A 49 6.73 -18.38 1.82
N ARG A 50 7.65 -18.00 0.93
CA ARG A 50 7.46 -16.83 0.05
C ARG A 50 6.18 -16.92 -0.79
N GLU A 51 5.81 -18.13 -1.20
CA GLU A 51 4.62 -18.40 -2.01
C GLU A 51 3.33 -18.06 -1.25
N ASP A 52 3.34 -18.10 0.09
CA ASP A 52 2.17 -17.70 0.88
C ASP A 52 1.82 -16.21 0.63
N ILE A 53 2.83 -15.35 0.47
CA ILE A 53 2.63 -13.92 0.22
C ILE A 53 2.13 -13.69 -1.21
N ALA A 54 2.67 -14.41 -2.19
CA ALA A 54 2.20 -14.35 -3.57
C ALA A 54 0.72 -14.78 -3.66
N ASP A 55 0.35 -15.85 -2.96
CA ASP A 55 -1.03 -16.32 -2.89
C ASP A 55 -1.99 -15.32 -2.24
N ILE A 56 -1.56 -14.66 -1.16
CA ILE A 56 -2.37 -13.61 -0.55
C ILE A 56 -2.52 -12.42 -1.52
N ALA A 57 -1.47 -12.08 -2.27
CA ALA A 57 -1.50 -11.00 -3.26
C ALA A 57 -2.46 -11.30 -4.42
N ILE A 58 -2.61 -12.56 -4.84
CA ILE A 58 -3.61 -13.00 -5.84
C ILE A 58 -5.04 -12.65 -5.41
N TRP A 59 -5.33 -12.61 -4.11
CA TRP A 59 -6.63 -12.16 -3.60
C TRP A 59 -6.66 -10.65 -3.35
N ALA A 60 -5.62 -10.09 -2.74
CA ALA A 60 -5.59 -8.69 -2.32
C ALA A 60 -5.61 -7.71 -3.51
N VAL A 61 -4.83 -7.97 -4.57
CA VAL A 61 -4.68 -7.03 -5.70
C VAL A 61 -5.97 -6.93 -6.53
N PRO A 62 -6.60 -8.02 -6.99
CA PRO A 62 -7.85 -7.92 -7.75
C PRO A 62 -8.99 -7.31 -6.95
N PHE A 63 -9.10 -7.65 -5.65
CA PHE A 63 -10.10 -7.03 -4.78
C PHE A 63 -9.82 -5.54 -4.60
N GLY A 64 -8.56 -5.12 -4.48
CA GLY A 64 -8.18 -3.71 -4.43
C GLY A 64 -8.55 -2.96 -5.70
N ILE A 65 -8.28 -3.53 -6.88
CA ILE A 65 -8.68 -2.92 -8.17
C ILE A 65 -10.20 -2.79 -8.24
N ALA A 66 -10.93 -3.87 -7.93
CA ALA A 66 -12.39 -3.88 -7.92
C ALA A 66 -12.97 -2.85 -6.93
N GLY A 67 -12.39 -2.75 -5.73
CA GLY A 67 -12.82 -1.80 -4.70
C GLY A 67 -12.55 -0.36 -5.09
N GLY A 68 -11.39 -0.09 -5.69
CA GLY A 68 -11.07 1.23 -6.18
C GLY A 68 -12.05 1.68 -7.26
N ARG A 69 -12.42 0.77 -8.17
CA ARG A 69 -13.42 1.05 -9.20
C ARG A 69 -14.79 1.28 -8.61
N LEU A 70 -15.23 0.39 -7.72
CA LEU A 70 -16.53 0.47 -7.06
C LEU A 70 -16.69 1.79 -6.30
N TYR A 71 -15.66 2.18 -5.53
CA TYR A 71 -15.69 3.44 -4.79
C TYR A 71 -15.85 4.64 -5.73
N HIS A 72 -15.07 4.70 -6.80
CA HIS A 72 -15.17 5.80 -7.77
C HIS A 72 -16.54 5.87 -8.44
N VAL A 73 -17.14 4.73 -8.80
CA VAL A 73 -18.49 4.68 -9.38
C VAL A 73 -19.56 5.15 -8.38
N ILE A 74 -19.37 4.85 -7.07
CA ILE A 74 -20.28 5.28 -6.01
C ILE A 74 -20.13 6.77 -5.69
N THR A 75 -18.91 7.32 -5.72
CA THR A 75 -18.66 8.72 -5.39
C THR A 75 -18.97 9.68 -6.53
N ASP A 76 -18.79 9.23 -7.78
CA ASP A 76 -18.99 10.04 -8.98
C ASP A 76 -19.99 9.39 -9.96
N PRO A 77 -21.23 9.03 -9.50
CA PRO A 77 -22.20 8.30 -10.32
C PRO A 77 -22.63 9.11 -11.56
N GLU A 78 -22.58 10.43 -11.49
CA GLU A 78 -22.93 11.33 -12.58
C GLU A 78 -22.08 11.15 -13.83
N LEU A 79 -20.85 10.65 -13.69
CA LEU A 79 -19.96 10.35 -14.82
C LEU A 79 -20.50 9.22 -15.70
N TYR A 80 -21.36 8.36 -15.15
CA TYR A 80 -21.80 7.11 -15.78
C TYR A 80 -23.31 7.05 -16.04
N PHE A 81 -24.12 7.61 -15.14
CA PHE A 81 -25.56 7.37 -15.11
C PHE A 81 -26.42 8.60 -15.48
N THR A 82 -25.81 9.75 -15.82
CA THR A 82 -26.55 10.91 -16.33
C THR A 82 -26.94 10.76 -17.80
N ALA A 83 -27.94 11.53 -18.24
CA ALA A 83 -28.42 11.51 -19.62
C ALA A 83 -27.27 11.74 -20.62
N GLY A 84 -27.16 10.86 -21.62
CA GLY A 84 -26.08 10.90 -22.63
C GLY A 84 -24.77 10.23 -22.21
N LYS A 85 -24.66 9.69 -20.99
CA LYS A 85 -23.52 8.84 -20.57
C LYS A 85 -23.81 7.36 -20.83
N GLN A 86 -22.75 6.54 -20.73
CA GLN A 86 -22.81 5.11 -20.97
C GLN A 86 -22.57 4.34 -19.65
N PRO A 87 -23.62 3.79 -19.02
CA PRO A 87 -23.51 3.06 -17.76
C PRO A 87 -22.49 1.92 -17.78
N ILE A 88 -22.32 1.24 -18.92
CA ILE A 88 -21.37 0.14 -19.08
C ILE A 88 -19.91 0.55 -18.81
N ARG A 89 -19.57 1.83 -19.03
CA ARG A 89 -18.22 2.35 -18.75
C ARG A 89 -17.89 2.31 -17.28
N ALA A 90 -18.86 2.23 -16.37
CA ALA A 90 -18.61 2.01 -14.95
C ALA A 90 -17.78 0.74 -14.67
N LEU A 91 -17.79 -0.24 -15.57
CA LEU A 91 -16.98 -1.47 -15.45
C LEU A 91 -15.55 -1.34 -16.00
N PHE A 92 -15.26 -0.30 -16.79
CA PHE A 92 -14.00 -0.17 -17.51
C PHE A 92 -12.92 0.41 -16.61
N ILE A 93 -12.09 -0.47 -16.04
CA ILE A 93 -10.98 -0.09 -15.16
C ILE A 93 -9.83 0.62 -15.90
N TRP A 94 -9.74 0.44 -17.23
CA TRP A 94 -8.72 1.06 -18.08
C TRP A 94 -9.04 2.52 -18.46
N ASP A 95 -10.28 2.97 -18.23
CA ASP A 95 -10.67 4.37 -18.41
C ASP A 95 -10.13 5.28 -17.28
N GLY A 96 -9.45 4.71 -16.28
CA GLY A 96 -9.01 5.42 -15.08
C GLY A 96 -10.07 5.42 -13.98
N GLY A 97 -9.95 6.32 -12.99
CA GLY A 97 -10.94 6.44 -11.92
C GLY A 97 -10.94 5.26 -10.95
N LEU A 98 -9.88 5.15 -10.15
CA LEU A 98 -9.76 4.19 -9.06
C LEU A 98 -9.58 4.95 -7.74
N GLY A 99 -10.59 4.87 -6.86
CA GLY A 99 -10.53 5.50 -5.55
C GLY A 99 -9.66 4.72 -4.57
N ILE A 100 -8.64 5.37 -3.99
CA ILE A 100 -7.76 4.75 -2.99
C ILE A 100 -8.54 4.18 -1.78
N PRO A 101 -9.55 4.85 -1.20
CA PRO A 101 -10.28 4.31 -0.05
C PRO A 101 -10.96 2.96 -0.34
N GLY A 102 -11.58 2.84 -1.51
CA GLY A 102 -12.18 1.58 -1.95
C GLY A 102 -11.14 0.48 -2.18
N ALA A 103 -10.00 0.84 -2.78
CA ALA A 103 -8.92 -0.09 -3.03
C ALA A 103 -8.30 -0.63 -1.74
N VAL A 104 -8.11 0.23 -0.73
CA VAL A 104 -7.63 -0.18 0.59
C VAL A 104 -8.66 -1.07 1.29
N ALA A 105 -9.94 -0.69 1.27
CA ALA A 105 -11.00 -1.44 1.95
C ALA A 105 -11.18 -2.85 1.38
N LEU A 106 -11.43 -3.00 0.08
CA LEU A 106 -11.57 -4.33 -0.51
C LEU A 106 -10.24 -5.07 -0.63
N GLY A 107 -9.12 -4.37 -0.83
CA GLY A 107 -7.79 -4.98 -0.79
C GLY A 107 -7.51 -5.67 0.56
N ALA A 108 -7.91 -5.05 1.68
CA ALA A 108 -7.84 -5.66 3.01
C ALA A 108 -8.75 -6.89 3.14
N VAL A 109 -9.96 -6.87 2.56
CA VAL A 109 -10.85 -8.03 2.49
C VAL A 109 -10.22 -9.17 1.68
N GLY A 110 -9.60 -8.86 0.53
CA GLY A 110 -8.87 -9.82 -0.28
C GLY A 110 -7.69 -10.43 0.48
N ALA A 111 -6.91 -9.61 1.18
CA ALA A 111 -5.82 -10.07 2.03
C ALA A 111 -6.32 -10.98 3.16
N TRP A 112 -7.43 -10.63 3.82
CA TRP A 112 -8.06 -11.46 4.85
C TRP A 112 -8.52 -12.82 4.30
N LEU A 113 -9.15 -12.85 3.13
CA LEU A 113 -9.58 -14.08 2.48
C LEU A 113 -8.38 -14.96 2.09
N GLY A 114 -7.32 -14.35 1.54
CA GLY A 114 -6.06 -15.04 1.23
C GLY A 114 -5.41 -15.64 2.48
N CYS A 115 -5.32 -14.86 3.57
CA CYS A 115 -4.82 -15.33 4.85
C CYS A 115 -5.64 -16.50 5.39
N ARG A 116 -6.98 -16.40 5.35
CA ARG A 116 -7.89 -17.44 5.83
C ARG A 116 -7.74 -18.74 5.04
N ARG A 117 -7.59 -18.66 3.71
CA ARG A 117 -7.33 -19.82 2.84
C ARG A 117 -6.02 -20.50 3.16
N ARG A 118 -4.97 -19.74 3.47
CA ARG A 118 -3.65 -20.26 3.83
C ARG A 118 -3.52 -20.66 5.30
N GLY A 119 -4.53 -20.39 6.14
CA GLY A 119 -4.46 -20.63 7.58
C GLY A 119 -3.53 -19.68 8.33
N ILE A 120 -3.24 -18.52 7.73
CA ILE A 120 -2.36 -17.48 8.28
C ILE A 120 -3.21 -16.50 9.09
N LYS A 121 -2.72 -16.12 10.28
CA LYS A 121 -3.37 -15.07 11.08
C LYS A 121 -3.15 -13.72 10.41
N LEU A 122 -4.22 -12.96 10.21
CA LEU A 122 -4.17 -11.65 9.56
C LEU A 122 -3.21 -10.68 10.26
N SER A 123 -3.14 -10.72 11.60
CA SER A 123 -2.24 -9.89 12.39
C SER A 123 -0.76 -10.11 12.06
N ASP A 124 -0.40 -11.35 11.74
CA ASP A 124 0.98 -11.76 11.49
C ASP A 124 1.40 -11.39 10.08
N PHE A 125 0.47 -11.56 9.12
CA PHE A 125 0.60 -11.00 7.79
C PHE A 125 0.70 -9.47 7.82
N ALA A 126 -0.13 -8.79 8.63
CA ALA A 126 -0.11 -7.34 8.77
C ALA A 126 1.26 -6.82 9.24
N ASP A 127 1.86 -7.45 10.24
CA ASP A 127 3.22 -7.09 10.68
C ASP A 127 4.29 -7.39 9.61
N ALA A 128 4.11 -8.47 8.84
CA ALA A 128 5.05 -8.80 7.77
C ALA A 128 4.97 -7.80 6.61
N VAL A 129 3.76 -7.42 6.21
CA VAL A 129 3.48 -6.57 5.04
C VAL A 129 3.72 -5.08 5.32
N ALA A 130 3.65 -4.61 6.56
CA ALA A 130 3.76 -3.19 6.90
C ALA A 130 4.96 -2.46 6.24
N PRO A 131 6.21 -2.96 6.31
CA PRO A 131 7.33 -2.33 5.61
C PRO A 131 7.22 -2.38 4.07
N GLY A 132 6.67 -3.48 3.53
CA GLY A 132 6.44 -3.62 2.10
C GLY A 132 5.36 -2.64 1.59
N LEU A 133 4.31 -2.45 2.38
CA LEU A 133 3.20 -1.56 2.05
C LEU A 133 3.68 -0.10 1.97
N VAL A 134 4.44 0.37 2.95
CA VAL A 134 4.95 1.74 2.95
C VAL A 134 6.03 1.97 1.88
N LEU A 135 6.82 0.94 1.53
CA LEU A 135 7.70 1.00 0.36
C LEU A 135 6.91 1.17 -0.95
N ALA A 136 5.80 0.45 -1.11
CA ALA A 136 4.94 0.62 -2.27
C ALA A 136 4.33 2.02 -2.34
N GLN A 137 3.97 2.61 -1.19
CA GLN A 137 3.51 3.99 -1.11
C GLN A 137 4.62 4.96 -1.56
N ALA A 138 5.85 4.80 -1.05
CA ALA A 138 6.99 5.63 -1.43
C ALA A 138 7.25 5.63 -2.94
N ILE A 139 7.17 4.45 -3.59
CA ILE A 139 7.34 4.30 -5.03
C ILE A 139 6.13 4.86 -5.79
N GLY A 140 4.92 4.61 -5.30
CA GLY A 140 3.67 5.09 -5.91
C GLY A 140 3.62 6.61 -6.03
N ARG A 141 4.22 7.35 -5.09
CA ARG A 141 4.30 8.83 -5.14
C ARG A 141 5.00 9.36 -6.37
N TRP A 142 5.95 8.62 -6.93
CA TRP A 142 6.59 9.02 -8.19
C TRP A 142 5.62 9.03 -9.37
N GLY A 143 4.52 8.27 -9.29
CA GLY A 143 3.42 8.38 -10.26
C GLY A 143 2.80 9.78 -10.28
N ASN A 144 2.67 10.44 -9.12
CA ASN A 144 2.15 11.81 -9.05
C ASN A 144 3.13 12.83 -9.66
N TYR A 145 4.44 12.58 -9.53
CA TYR A 145 5.44 13.39 -10.24
C TYR A 145 5.27 13.30 -11.75
N PHE A 146 5.18 12.08 -12.30
CA PHE A 146 4.96 11.88 -13.75
C PHE A 146 3.62 12.44 -14.25
N ASN A 147 2.56 12.35 -13.44
CA ASN A 147 1.25 12.92 -13.75
C ASN A 147 1.18 14.43 -13.49
N GLN A 148 2.20 15.04 -12.87
CA GLN A 148 2.21 16.43 -12.42
C GLN A 148 0.95 16.79 -11.60
N GLU A 149 0.63 15.97 -10.60
CA GLU A 149 -0.57 16.13 -9.77
C GLU A 149 -0.22 16.07 -8.27
N LEU A 150 -1.18 16.47 -7.43
CA LEU A 150 -1.10 16.43 -5.96
C LEU A 150 0.10 17.16 -5.34
N TYR A 151 0.67 18.14 -6.03
CA TYR A 151 1.75 19.02 -5.55
C TYR A 151 1.26 20.02 -4.49
N GLY A 152 2.20 20.61 -3.75
CA GLY A 152 1.90 21.51 -2.64
C GLY A 152 1.72 22.97 -3.05
N ARG A 153 1.72 23.87 -2.05
CA ARG A 153 1.60 25.32 -2.25
C ARG A 153 2.73 25.91 -3.10
N PRO A 154 2.52 27.11 -3.70
CA PRO A 154 3.58 27.88 -4.34
C PRO A 154 4.79 28.08 -3.42
N THR A 155 6.00 27.98 -3.96
CA THR A 155 7.22 28.14 -3.15
C THR A 155 8.42 28.65 -3.96
N HIS A 156 9.38 29.24 -3.26
CA HIS A 156 10.63 29.77 -3.82
C HIS A 156 11.87 29.02 -3.31
N LEU A 157 11.66 27.88 -2.65
CA LEU A 157 12.75 27.03 -2.15
C LEU A 157 13.60 26.47 -3.30
N PRO A 158 14.90 26.21 -3.09
CA PRO A 158 15.80 25.77 -4.16
C PRO A 158 15.53 24.34 -4.66
N TRP A 159 14.64 23.60 -4.00
CA TRP A 159 14.14 22.28 -4.43
C TRP A 159 12.66 22.32 -4.88
N ALA A 160 12.13 23.50 -5.22
CA ALA A 160 10.77 23.63 -5.72
C ALA A 160 10.56 22.77 -6.99
N LEU A 161 9.37 22.20 -7.13
CA LEU A 161 8.95 21.45 -8.32
C LEU A 161 8.37 22.41 -9.35
N ARG A 162 8.91 22.34 -10.56
CA ARG A 162 8.29 23.00 -11.71
C ARG A 162 7.06 22.20 -12.16
N ILE A 163 5.97 22.89 -12.44
CA ILE A 163 4.74 22.32 -13.03
C ILE A 163 4.46 22.98 -14.37
N ASP A 164 4.17 22.17 -15.39
CA ASP A 164 3.81 22.64 -16.73
C ASP A 164 2.46 23.36 -16.70
N SER A 165 2.31 24.37 -17.57
CA SER A 165 1.13 25.25 -17.58
C SER A 165 -0.20 24.50 -17.71
N ALA A 166 -0.23 23.38 -18.43
CA ALA A 166 -1.42 22.55 -18.62
C ALA A 166 -1.90 21.85 -17.34
N HIS A 167 -1.01 21.68 -16.34
CA HIS A 167 -1.32 20.97 -15.10
C HIS A 167 -1.45 21.91 -13.89
N ARG A 168 -1.37 23.23 -14.10
CA ARG A 168 -1.48 24.24 -13.03
C ARG A 168 -2.93 24.48 -12.64
N PRO A 169 -3.20 24.94 -11.41
CA PRO A 169 -4.54 25.36 -11.00
C PRO A 169 -5.01 26.54 -11.86
N ALA A 170 -6.29 26.54 -12.24
CA ALA A 170 -6.87 27.56 -13.13
C ALA A 170 -6.83 28.98 -12.52
N ASP A 171 -6.84 29.07 -11.20
CA ASP A 171 -6.74 30.32 -10.42
C ASP A 171 -5.30 30.84 -10.28
N MET A 172 -4.28 30.02 -10.55
CA MET A 172 -2.86 30.41 -10.43
C MET A 172 -2.01 30.00 -11.67
N PRO A 173 -2.38 30.42 -12.90
CA PRO A 173 -1.73 29.93 -14.12
C PRO A 173 -0.27 30.41 -14.28
N THR A 174 0.08 31.54 -13.67
CA THR A 174 1.41 32.16 -13.76
C THR A 174 2.43 31.56 -12.80
N VAL A 175 1.99 30.85 -11.76
CA VAL A 175 2.87 30.24 -10.76
C VAL A 175 3.41 28.93 -11.32
N GLY A 176 4.72 28.84 -11.55
CA GLY A 176 5.36 27.65 -12.10
C GLY A 176 6.00 26.72 -11.08
N LEU A 177 6.16 27.15 -9.81
CA LEU A 177 6.97 26.47 -8.81
C LEU A 177 6.18 26.18 -7.53
N TYR A 178 6.21 24.91 -7.11
CA TYR A 178 5.40 24.38 -6.02
C TYR A 178 6.21 23.48 -5.10
N HIS A 179 5.71 23.22 -3.90
CA HIS A 179 6.32 22.21 -3.01
C HIS A 179 6.24 20.80 -3.65
N PRO A 180 7.36 20.06 -3.78
CA PRO A 180 7.38 18.67 -4.26
C PRO A 180 6.82 17.70 -3.19
N THR A 181 5.52 17.73 -2.94
CA THR A 181 4.86 16.84 -1.97
C THR A 181 5.10 15.37 -2.28
N PHE A 182 5.19 14.97 -3.56
CA PHE A 182 5.55 13.60 -3.95
C PHE A 182 6.88 13.15 -3.33
N LEU A 183 7.88 14.04 -3.31
CA LEU A 183 9.21 13.76 -2.80
C LEU A 183 9.19 13.75 -1.28
N TYR A 184 8.48 14.69 -0.66
CA TYR A 184 8.28 14.72 0.78
C TYR A 184 7.59 13.45 1.30
N GLU A 185 6.51 13.00 0.63
CA GLU A 185 5.81 11.75 0.95
C GLU A 185 6.72 10.54 0.71
N SER A 186 7.42 10.48 -0.42
CA SER A 186 8.32 9.36 -0.74
C SER A 186 9.45 9.22 0.29
N LEU A 187 10.09 10.33 0.68
CA LEU A 187 11.15 10.33 1.68
C LEU A 187 10.62 9.98 3.08
N TRP A 188 9.44 10.49 3.44
CA TRP A 188 8.80 10.13 4.70
C TRP A 188 8.49 8.63 4.74
N ASP A 189 7.87 8.10 3.69
CA ASP A 189 7.51 6.68 3.58
C ASP A 189 8.76 5.77 3.62
N LEU A 190 9.87 6.17 2.99
CA LEU A 190 11.16 5.47 3.13
C LEU A 190 11.71 5.55 4.56
N GLY A 191 11.57 6.69 5.23
CA GLY A 191 11.92 6.85 6.65
C GLY A 191 11.08 5.95 7.56
N VAL A 192 9.78 5.86 7.30
CA VAL A 192 8.86 4.95 8.01
C VAL A 192 9.24 3.49 7.73
N MET A 193 9.54 3.12 6.49
CA MET A 193 10.05 1.78 6.16
C MET A 193 11.28 1.44 7.00
N ALA A 194 12.28 2.33 7.00
CA ALA A 194 13.52 2.14 7.75
C ALA A 194 13.25 2.02 9.27
N LEU A 195 12.37 2.87 9.80
CA LEU A 195 11.94 2.82 11.20
C LEU A 195 11.29 1.47 11.54
N LEU A 196 10.38 0.97 10.70
CA LEU A 196 9.69 -0.30 10.94
C LEU A 196 10.65 -1.49 10.86
N LEU A 197 11.58 -1.49 9.89
CA LEU A 197 12.60 -2.53 9.79
C LEU A 197 13.53 -2.53 11.01
N TRP A 198 13.95 -1.35 11.47
CA TRP A 198 14.76 -1.18 12.66
C TRP A 198 14.03 -1.62 13.94
N LEU A 199 12.78 -1.19 14.10
CA LEU A 199 11.91 -1.59 15.21
C LEU A 199 11.70 -3.10 15.25
N ASP A 200 11.39 -3.70 14.11
CA ASP A 200 11.21 -5.14 13.99
C ASP A 200 12.49 -5.90 14.32
N HIS A 201 13.65 -5.43 13.84
CA HIS A 201 14.93 -6.05 14.17
C HIS A 201 15.24 -5.99 15.66
N ARG A 202 15.05 -4.83 16.31
CA ARG A 202 15.42 -4.60 17.72
C ARG A 202 14.40 -5.17 18.71
N HIS A 203 13.12 -5.17 18.33
CA HIS A 203 12.00 -5.47 19.23
C HIS A 203 11.05 -6.53 18.67
N HIS A 204 11.54 -7.42 17.81
CA HIS A 204 10.74 -8.43 17.09
C HIS A 204 9.68 -9.10 17.97
N ARG A 205 10.09 -9.65 19.14
CA ARG A 205 9.20 -10.36 20.07
C ARG A 205 8.07 -9.48 20.64
N ARG A 206 8.34 -8.18 20.82
CA ARG A 206 7.38 -7.21 21.37
C ARG A 206 6.48 -6.60 20.31
N LEU A 207 6.80 -6.72 19.03
CA LEU A 207 6.08 -6.06 17.93
C LEU A 207 5.28 -7.05 17.06
N ARG A 208 4.92 -8.20 17.63
CA ARG A 208 4.04 -9.20 17.00
C ARG A 208 2.56 -8.85 17.17
N ARG A 209 1.71 -9.62 16.49
CA ARG A 209 0.23 -9.60 16.58
C ARG A 209 -0.45 -8.36 16.02
N GLY A 210 0.18 -7.64 15.10
CA GLY A 210 -0.34 -6.42 14.49
C GLY A 210 0.24 -5.15 15.12
N ARG A 211 1.18 -5.28 16.07
CA ARG A 211 1.82 -4.14 16.74
C ARG A 211 2.77 -3.40 15.82
N LEU A 212 3.52 -4.10 14.96
CA LEU A 212 4.35 -3.43 13.96
C LEU A 212 3.48 -2.73 12.91
N PHE A 213 2.36 -3.33 12.53
CA PHE A 213 1.37 -2.68 11.66
C PHE A 213 0.76 -1.43 12.31
N ALA A 214 0.47 -1.47 13.61
CA ALA A 214 0.00 -0.29 14.34
C ALA A 214 1.07 0.83 14.39
N CYS A 215 2.35 0.49 14.55
CA CYS A 215 3.45 1.46 14.41
C CYS A 215 3.49 2.09 13.02
N TYR A 216 3.24 1.29 11.96
CA TYR A 216 3.10 1.79 10.60
C TYR A 216 1.96 2.82 10.50
N VAL A 217 0.77 2.48 11.01
CA VAL A 217 -0.40 3.38 10.97
C VAL A 217 -0.09 4.70 11.67
N LEU A 218 0.53 4.67 12.87
CA LEU A 218 0.92 5.88 13.60
C LEU A 218 1.91 6.74 12.82
N ALA A 219 2.97 6.14 12.30
CA ALA A 219 4.03 6.87 11.60
C ALA A 219 3.52 7.45 10.27
N TYR A 220 2.70 6.70 9.53
CA TYR A 220 2.10 7.15 8.27
C TYR A 220 1.11 8.30 8.49
N THR A 221 0.19 8.17 9.46
CA THR A 221 -0.80 9.22 9.75
C THR A 221 -0.17 10.49 10.30
N THR A 222 0.96 10.38 11.03
CA THR A 222 1.77 11.54 11.45
C THR A 222 2.35 12.27 10.25
N GLY A 223 2.92 11.54 9.29
CA GLY A 223 3.42 12.12 8.04
C GLY A 223 2.31 12.80 7.24
N ARG A 224 1.14 12.16 7.20
CA ARG A 224 -0.01 12.67 6.48
C ARG A 224 -0.45 14.03 6.99
N ALA A 225 -0.43 14.27 8.30
CA ALA A 225 -0.89 15.53 8.88
C ALA A 225 -0.14 16.77 8.35
N TRP A 226 1.20 16.74 8.30
CA TRP A 226 1.97 17.91 7.86
C TRP A 226 2.01 18.06 6.33
N ILE A 227 1.92 16.94 5.60
CA ILE A 227 1.89 16.97 4.14
C ILE A 227 0.53 17.45 3.63
N GLU A 228 -0.55 17.05 4.29
CA GLU A 228 -1.89 17.54 3.96
C GLU A 228 -1.99 19.05 4.19
N ALA A 229 -1.33 19.59 5.22
CA ALA A 229 -1.24 21.04 5.45
C ALA A 229 -0.48 21.81 4.33
N LEU A 230 0.38 21.13 3.57
CA LEU A 230 1.10 21.71 2.43
C LEU A 230 0.35 21.62 1.11
N ARG A 231 -0.68 20.78 1.02
CA ARG A 231 -1.39 20.51 -0.22
C ARG A 231 -2.38 21.61 -0.57
N ILE A 232 -2.61 21.79 -1.88
CA ILE A 232 -3.53 22.81 -2.45
C ILE A 232 -4.67 22.20 -3.26
N ASP A 233 -4.70 20.89 -3.41
CA ASP A 233 -5.75 20.21 -4.16
C ASP A 233 -7.12 20.40 -3.52
N HIS A 234 -8.16 20.31 -4.36
CA HIS A 234 -9.53 20.36 -3.91
C HIS A 234 -9.80 19.19 -2.97
N ALA A 235 -10.23 19.51 -1.75
CA ALA A 235 -10.57 18.53 -0.74
C ALA A 235 -11.88 18.93 -0.07
N ASN A 236 -12.69 17.94 0.30
CA ASN A 236 -13.88 18.18 1.09
C ASN A 236 -13.47 18.60 2.50
N HIS A 237 -13.87 19.81 2.88
CA HIS A 237 -13.62 20.36 4.21
C HIS A 237 -14.85 20.15 5.09
N PHE A 238 -14.61 19.74 6.33
CA PHE A 238 -15.62 19.67 7.38
C PHE A 238 -15.04 20.32 8.63
N LEU A 239 -15.76 21.28 9.22
CA LEU A 239 -15.30 22.07 10.38
C LEU A 239 -13.86 22.64 10.24
N GLY A 240 -13.48 23.06 9.03
CA GLY A 240 -12.18 23.70 8.76
C GLY A 240 -11.00 22.74 8.55
N LEU A 241 -11.18 21.43 8.68
CA LEU A 241 -10.18 20.40 8.35
C LEU A 241 -10.60 19.60 7.11
N ARG A 242 -9.64 19.00 6.42
CA ARG A 242 -9.93 18.12 5.29
C ARG A 242 -10.44 16.78 5.81
N LEU A 243 -11.31 16.11 5.06
CA LEU A 243 -11.82 14.78 5.44
C LEU A 243 -10.70 13.75 5.70
N ASN A 244 -9.59 13.87 4.98
CA ASN A 244 -8.39 13.06 5.17
C ASN A 244 -7.77 13.23 6.57
N ASP A 245 -7.89 14.41 7.18
CA ASP A 245 -7.35 14.69 8.53
C ASP A 245 -8.15 13.92 9.58
N TYR A 246 -9.47 13.88 9.46
CA TYR A 246 -10.35 13.10 10.36
C TYR A 246 -10.08 11.60 10.27
N VAL A 247 -9.92 11.07 9.05
CA VAL A 247 -9.56 9.67 8.86
C VAL A 247 -8.19 9.39 9.48
N SER A 248 -7.21 10.26 9.23
CA SER A 248 -5.85 10.10 9.79
C SER A 248 -5.85 10.16 11.31
N LEU A 249 -6.59 11.09 11.92
CA LEU A 249 -6.72 11.22 13.38
C LEU A 249 -7.40 9.99 14.00
N THR A 250 -8.45 9.47 13.36
CA THR A 250 -9.17 8.28 13.83
C THR A 250 -8.27 7.05 13.79
N LEU A 251 -7.55 6.86 12.68
CA LEU A 251 -6.59 5.76 12.53
C LEU A 251 -5.42 5.89 13.50
N PHE A 252 -4.92 7.10 13.72
CA PHE A 252 -3.86 7.38 14.69
C PHE A 252 -4.32 7.01 16.10
N ALA A 253 -5.47 7.52 16.55
CA ALA A 253 -6.01 7.23 17.87
C ALA A 253 -6.27 5.73 18.07
N GLY A 254 -6.87 5.06 17.08
CA GLY A 254 -7.12 3.63 17.10
C GLY A 254 -5.84 2.80 17.22
N ALA A 255 -4.80 3.15 16.44
CA ALA A 255 -3.51 2.47 16.51
C ALA A 255 -2.79 2.70 17.85
N LEU A 256 -2.88 3.91 18.41
CA LEU A 256 -2.31 4.24 19.71
C LEU A 256 -2.99 3.45 20.84
N VAL A 257 -4.32 3.48 20.88
CA VAL A 257 -5.12 2.72 21.86
C VAL A 257 -4.80 1.23 21.74
N TYR A 258 -4.73 0.70 20.52
CA TYR A 258 -4.37 -0.69 20.28
C TYR A 258 -2.96 -1.04 20.82
N LEU A 259 -1.95 -0.19 20.61
CA LEU A 259 -0.60 -0.42 21.10
C LEU A 259 -0.51 -0.39 22.63
N ILE A 260 -1.25 0.51 23.28
CA ILE A 260 -1.33 0.60 24.74
C ILE A 260 -2.04 -0.65 25.29
N ALA A 261 -3.19 -1.01 24.73
CA ALA A 261 -3.99 -2.15 25.19
C ALA A 261 -3.30 -3.51 24.97
N SER A 262 -2.51 -3.64 23.89
CA SER A 262 -1.79 -4.87 23.56
C SER A 262 -0.38 -4.96 24.16
N GLY A 263 -0.01 -4.06 25.08
CA GLY A 263 1.35 -3.96 25.65
C GLY A 263 1.77 -5.09 26.60
N ARG A 264 0.85 -5.97 26.99
CA ARG A 264 1.14 -7.10 27.90
C ARG A 264 1.72 -8.29 27.12
N PRO A 265 2.91 -8.81 27.50
CA PRO A 265 3.46 -10.03 26.91
C PRO A 265 2.48 -11.21 27.08
N ARG A 266 2.37 -12.09 26.08
CA ARG A 266 1.67 -13.38 26.24
C ARG A 266 2.63 -14.55 25.97
N PRO A 267 2.35 -15.75 26.51
CA PRO A 267 3.21 -16.93 26.36
C PRO A 267 3.59 -17.26 24.90
N ASP A 268 2.67 -17.06 23.95
CA ASP A 268 2.90 -17.42 22.54
C ASP A 268 3.81 -16.44 21.77
N ASP A 269 4.37 -15.41 22.42
CA ASP A 269 5.23 -14.42 21.74
C ASP A 269 6.58 -15.01 21.25
N GLY A 270 6.92 -16.23 21.64
CA GLY A 270 8.13 -16.94 21.22
C GLY A 270 7.96 -17.97 20.10
N THR A 271 6.74 -18.34 19.71
CA THR A 271 6.53 -19.41 18.72
C THR A 271 6.77 -18.91 17.29
N PRO A 272 7.50 -19.65 16.42
CA PRO A 272 7.56 -19.36 14.99
C PRO A 272 6.16 -19.30 14.38
N TYR A 273 5.98 -18.55 13.29
CA TYR A 273 4.67 -18.54 12.65
C TYR A 273 4.33 -19.95 12.16
N PRO A 274 3.11 -20.45 12.45
CA PRO A 274 2.73 -21.77 11.99
C PRO A 274 2.82 -21.77 10.46
N PRO A 275 3.42 -22.81 9.86
CA PRO A 275 3.45 -22.92 8.42
C PRO A 275 2.00 -22.89 7.91
N GLY A 276 1.77 -22.16 6.81
CA GLY A 276 0.46 -22.18 6.16
C GLY A 276 0.05 -23.63 5.85
N LYS A 277 -1.25 -23.90 5.76
CA LYS A 277 -1.85 -25.24 5.58
C LYS A 277 -1.40 -26.04 4.34
N GLY A 278 -0.40 -25.57 3.59
CA GLY A 278 0.18 -26.26 2.44
C GLY A 278 1.12 -27.43 2.78
N LYS A 279 1.23 -27.84 4.05
CA LYS A 279 1.71 -29.17 4.44
C LYS A 279 0.50 -30.07 4.68
N GLU A 280 -0.07 -30.60 3.60
CA GLU A 280 -0.50 -31.99 3.70
C GLU A 280 0.81 -32.77 3.60
N GLU A 281 1.27 -33.32 4.73
CA GLU A 281 2.46 -34.16 4.76
C GLU A 281 2.28 -35.25 3.70
N ALA A 282 3.20 -35.32 2.74
CA ALA A 282 3.30 -36.49 1.88
C ALA A 282 3.32 -37.72 2.81
N PRO A 283 2.42 -38.70 2.59
CA PRO A 283 2.36 -39.86 3.48
C PRO A 283 3.75 -40.48 3.51
N LYS A 284 4.31 -40.64 4.71
CA LYS A 284 5.56 -41.39 4.90
C LYS A 284 5.39 -42.73 4.17
N PRO A 285 6.34 -43.15 3.31
CA PRO A 285 6.26 -44.47 2.73
C PRO A 285 6.19 -45.46 3.88
N VAL A 286 5.06 -46.18 3.95
CA VAL A 286 4.87 -47.27 4.91
C VAL A 286 6.03 -48.22 4.68
N GLY A 287 6.91 -48.32 5.67
CA GLY A 287 8.04 -49.23 5.64
C GLY A 287 7.53 -50.61 5.30
N THR A 288 8.12 -51.20 4.26
CA THR A 288 7.92 -52.58 3.86
C THR A 288 8.02 -53.47 5.10
N THR A 289 6.92 -54.12 5.44
CA THR A 289 6.88 -55.17 6.47
C THR A 289 7.91 -56.24 6.12
N ASP A 290 8.92 -56.40 6.98
CA ASP A 290 9.80 -57.56 6.96
C ASP A 290 8.96 -58.83 7.05
N VAL A 291 8.97 -59.62 5.97
CA VAL A 291 8.41 -60.96 5.97
C VAL A 291 9.42 -61.85 6.70
N PRO A 292 9.07 -62.49 7.83
CA PRO A 292 9.99 -63.40 8.49
C PRO A 292 10.19 -64.63 7.59
N ALA A 293 11.46 -64.92 7.28
CA ALA A 293 11.86 -66.11 6.56
C ALA A 293 11.34 -67.36 7.32
N ARG A 294 10.45 -68.11 6.67
CA ARG A 294 10.06 -69.44 7.14
C ARG A 294 11.26 -70.38 6.99
N GLU A 295 11.79 -70.83 8.10
CA GLU A 295 12.55 -72.08 8.16
C GLU A 295 11.70 -73.22 7.60
N ARG A 296 12.22 -73.92 6.58
CA ARG A 296 11.90 -75.32 6.30
C ARG A 296 13.15 -76.02 5.76
N ALA A 297 13.60 -76.98 6.58
CA ALA A 297 14.24 -78.27 6.32
C ALA A 297 15.00 -78.48 5.00
#